data_AF-A0A9R0VA46-F1
#
_entry.id   AF-A0A9R0VA46-F1
#
_cell.length_a   1.000
_cell.length_b   1.000
_cell.length_c   1.000
_cell.angle_alpha   90.00
_cell.angle_beta   90.00
_cell.angle_gamma   90.00
#
_symmetry.space_group_name_H-M   'P 1'
#
loop_
_entity.id
_entity.type
_entity.pdbx_description
1 polymer ?
#
loop_
_entity_poly.entity_id
_entity_poly.type
_entity_poly.pdbx_seq_one_letter_code
_entity_poly.pdbx_strand_id
1 'polypeptide(L)' 'MDHHCIWINNCVGHENYKIFLVFVLYAVIASLYSMILIVGSVIHSAPKDEQLSSDSSRTLIVSTLALFFSYLACCMFI' A
#
# COMPACT_ATOMS: atom_id res chain seq x y z
N MET A 1 15.19 6.43 -21.66
CA MET A 1 15.15 6.09 -20.23
C MET A 1 14.15 7.05 -19.62
N ASP A 2 13.04 6.53 -19.09
CA ASP A 2 11.95 7.36 -18.55
C ASP A 2 12.41 8.03 -17.26
N HIS A 3 13.03 7.26 -16.35
CA HIS A 3 13.71 7.77 -15.16
C HIS A 3 14.58 6.70 -14.51
N HIS A 4 15.49 7.07 -13.60
CA HIS A 4 16.19 6.13 -12.73
C HIS A 4 15.44 5.98 -11.41
N CYS A 5 14.88 4.81 -11.16
CA CYS A 5 14.09 4.55 -9.96
C CYS A 5 15.00 3.97 -8.86
N ILE A 6 15.32 4.80 -7.86
CA ILE A 6 16.16 4.43 -6.71
C ILE A 6 15.57 3.26 -5.92
N TRP A 7 14.25 3.13 -5.90
CA TRP A 7 13.53 2.14 -5.11
C TRP A 7 13.67 0.70 -5.60
N ILE A 8 13.78 0.53 -6.93
CA ILE A 8 14.13 -0.77 -7.54
C ILE A 8 15.62 -0.84 -7.87
N ASN A 9 16.37 0.21 -7.51
CA ASN A 9 17.78 0.41 -7.84
C ASN A 9 18.08 0.12 -9.32
N ASN A 10 17.21 0.59 -10.22
CA ASN A 10 17.30 0.31 -11.65
C ASN A 10 16.68 1.43 -12.49
N CYS A 11 17.15 1.59 -13.73
CA CYS A 11 16.56 2.48 -14.71
C CYS A 11 15.22 1.92 -15.18
N VAL A 12 14.16 2.73 -15.17
CA VAL A 12 12.90 2.43 -15.83
C VAL A 12 12.92 3.05 -17.22
N GLY A 13 12.59 2.25 -18.22
CA GLY A 13 12.57 2.63 -19.63
C GLY A 13 11.70 1.68 -20.43
N HIS A 14 11.67 1.87 -21.75
CA HIS A 14 10.80 1.12 -22.66
C HIS A 14 10.80 -0.40 -22.45
N GLU A 15 11.96 -0.99 -22.17
CA GLU A 15 12.15 -2.44 -22.00
C GLU A 15 11.50 -3.01 -20.73
N ASN A 16 11.40 -2.23 -19.65
CA ASN A 16 10.88 -2.70 -18.35
C ASN A 16 9.67 -1.91 -17.84
N TYR A 17 9.19 -0.93 -18.61
CA TYR A 17 8.05 -0.07 -18.27
C TYR A 17 6.78 -0.87 -17.94
N LYS A 18 6.49 -1.91 -18.74
CA LYS A 18 5.31 -2.77 -18.52
C LYS A 18 5.37 -3.52 -17.18
N ILE A 19 6.54 -4.09 -16.86
CA ILE A 19 6.74 -4.87 -15.63
C ILE A 19 6.70 -3.95 -14.42
N PHE A 20 7.27 -2.75 -14.55
CA PHE A 20 7.20 -1.70 -13.54
C PHE A 20 5.76 -1.27 -13.24
N LEU A 21 4.93 -1.06 -14.26
CA LEU A 21 3.50 -0.74 -14.06
C LEU A 21 2.74 -1.88 -13.36
N VAL A 22 3.01 -3.12 -13.75
CA VAL A 22 2.41 -4.30 -13.10
C VAL A 22 2.84 -4.38 -11.63
N PHE A 23 4.11 -4.13 -11.32
CA PHE A 23 4.62 -4.07 -9.95
C PHE A 23 3.88 -3.02 -9.11
N VAL A 24 3.72 -1.80 -9.63
CA VAL A 24 2.98 -0.73 -8.93
C VAL A 24 1.51 -1.11 -8.72
N LEU A 25 0.86 -1.68 -9.74
CA LEU A 25 -0.53 -2.14 -9.62
C LEU A 25 -0.70 -3.20 -8.53
N TYR A 26 0.20 -4.19 -8.47
CA TYR A 26 0.18 -5.21 -7.42
C TYR A 26 0.39 -4.62 -6.03
N ALA A 27 1.24 -3.60 -5.88
CA ALA A 27 1.43 -2.91 -4.60
C ALA A 27 0.14 -2.21 -4.14
N VAL A 28 -0.59 -1.56 -5.05
CA VAL A 28 -1.89 -0.94 -4.76
C VAL A 28 -2.95 -1.99 -4.41
N ILE A 29 -3.00 -3.11 -5.13
CA ILE A 29 -3.96 -4.19 -4.83
C ILE A 29 -3.66 -4.80 -3.45
N ALA A 30 -2.39 -5.03 -3.12
CA ALA A 30 -1.99 -5.58 -1.82
C ALA A 30 -2.36 -4.64 -0.65
N SER A 31 -2.24 -3.33 -0.84
CA SER A 31 -2.64 -2.35 0.18
C SER A 31 -4.16 -2.33 0.38
N LEU A 32 -4.94 -2.35 -0.72
CA LEU A 32 -6.40 -2.45 -0.67
C LEU A 32 -6.87 -3.76 -0.02
N TYR A 33 -6.24 -4.88 -0.35
CA TYR A 33 -6.54 -6.18 0.25
C TYR A 33 -6.30 -6.18 1.77
N SER A 34 -5.18 -5.60 2.20
CA SER A 34 -4.85 -5.46 3.63
C SER A 34 -5.88 -4.60 4.37
N MET A 35 -6.34 -3.51 3.75
CA MET A 35 -7.41 -2.66 4.29
C MET A 35 -8.72 -3.43 4.47
N ILE A 36 -9.14 -4.22 3.47
CA ILE A 36 -10.38 -5.02 3.53
C ILE A 36 -10.30 -6.04 4.67
N LEU A 37 -9.19 -6.75 4.81
CA LEU A 37 -9.02 -7.74 5.88
C LEU A 37 -9.13 -7.11 7.28
N ILE A 38 -8.53 -5.93 7.46
CA ILE A 38 -8.57 -5.23 8.75
C ILE A 38 -9.96 -4.73 9.04
N VAL A 39 -10.62 -4.07 8.08
CA VAL A 39 -12.00 -3.59 8.25
C VAL A 39 -12.94 -4.77 8.56
N GLY A 40 -12.79 -5.90 7.86
CA GLY A 40 -13.54 -7.13 8.15
C GLY A 40 -13.28 -7.66 9.56
N SER A 41 -12.02 -7.65 10.01
CA SER A 41 -11.63 -8.04 11.38
C SER A 41 -12.25 -7.12 12.44
N VAL A 42 -12.28 -5.81 12.20
CA VAL A 42 -12.88 -4.83 13.12
C VAL A 42 -14.39 -5.02 13.23
N ILE A 43 -15.08 -5.18 12.10
CA ILE A 43 -16.53 -5.40 12.07
C ILE A 43 -16.91 -6.68 12.81
N HIS A 44 -16.13 -7.76 12.65
CA HIS A 44 -16.37 -9.04 13.33
C HIS A 44 -16.06 -9.00 14.85
N SER A 45 -15.22 -8.06 15.30
CA SER A 45 -14.71 -8.04 16.70
C SER A 45 -15.52 -7.17 17.67
N ALA A 46 -16.62 -6.55 17.25
CA ALA A 46 -17.50 -5.78 18.15
C ALA A 46 -18.34 -6.74 19.02
N PRO A 47 -18.02 -6.97 20.32
CA PRO A 47 -18.00 -5.92 21.35
C PRO A 47 -16.93 -6.13 22.46
N LYS A 48 -15.79 -5.41 22.43
CA LYS A 48 -14.84 -5.23 23.57
C LYS A 48 -14.13 -3.87 23.48
N ASP A 49 -14.29 -3.05 24.50
CA ASP A 49 -13.82 -1.67 24.69
C ASP A 49 -12.29 -1.52 24.67
N GLU A 50 -11.53 -2.46 25.24
CA GLU A 50 -10.06 -2.47 25.13
C GLU A 50 -9.57 -2.84 23.72
N GLN A 51 -10.24 -3.79 23.06
CA GLN A 51 -9.87 -4.28 21.74
C GLN A 51 -10.06 -3.18 20.67
N LEU A 52 -11.09 -2.35 20.81
CA LEU A 52 -11.38 -1.22 19.90
C LEU A 52 -10.21 -0.22 19.83
N SER A 53 -9.51 0.02 20.93
CA SER A 53 -8.36 0.94 20.96
C SER A 53 -7.14 0.38 20.20
N SER A 54 -6.90 -0.93 20.32
CA SER A 54 -5.83 -1.63 19.61
C SER A 54 -6.14 -1.75 18.11
N ASP A 55 -7.38 -2.09 17.77
CA ASP A 55 -7.85 -2.22 16.39
C ASP A 55 -7.92 -0.86 15.68
N SER A 56 -8.29 0.21 16.39
CA SER A 56 -8.21 1.58 15.87
C SER A 56 -6.77 1.97 15.56
N SER A 57 -5.83 1.63 16.44
CA SER A 57 -4.40 1.87 16.24
C SER A 57 -3.87 1.07 15.03
N ARG A 58 -4.23 -0.20 14.89
CA ARG A 58 -3.86 -1.05 13.74
C ARG A 58 -4.44 -0.53 12.43
N THR A 59 -5.71 -0.13 12.44
CA THR A 59 -6.40 0.45 11.28
C THR A 59 -5.76 1.77 10.86
N LEU A 60 -5.42 2.63 11.82
CA LEU A 60 -4.74 3.89 11.57
C LEU A 60 -3.34 3.66 10.99
N ILE A 61 -2.57 2.73 11.54
CA ILE A 61 -1.24 2.36 11.03
C ILE A 61 -1.35 1.86 9.59
N VAL A 62 -2.26 0.93 9.30
CA VAL A 62 -2.36 0.38 7.94
C VAL A 62 -2.91 1.38 6.93
N SER A 63 -3.86 2.23 7.33
CA SER A 63 -4.34 3.33 6.48
C SER A 63 -3.20 4.32 6.18
N THR A 64 -2.39 4.66 7.19
CA THR A 64 -1.24 5.58 7.02
C THR A 64 -0.18 4.96 6.12
N LEU A 65 0.14 3.68 6.30
CA LEU A 65 1.08 2.95 5.45
C LEU A 65 0.55 2.85 4.01
N ALA A 66 -0.72 2.54 3.80
CA ALA A 66 -1.32 2.46 2.46
C ALA A 66 -1.27 3.81 1.73
N LEU A 67 -1.58 4.91 2.42
CA LEU A 67 -1.47 6.26 1.86
C LEU A 67 -0.01 6.65 1.56
N PHE A 68 0.92 6.26 2.44
CA PHE A 68 2.35 6.47 2.22
C PHE A 68 2.86 5.69 1.00
N PHE A 69 2.50 4.40 0.86
CA PHE A 69 2.85 3.60 -0.31
C PHE A 69 2.21 4.14 -1.60
N SER A 70 0.99 4.67 -1.52
CA SER A 70 0.33 5.31 -2.66
C SER A 70 1.02 6.62 -3.06
N TYR A 71 1.43 7.43 -2.08
CA TYR A 71 2.24 8.63 -2.32
C TYR A 71 3.60 8.28 -2.93
N LEU A 72 4.29 7.27 -2.39
CA LEU A 72 5.55 6.77 -2.94
C LEU A 72 5.37 6.24 -4.37
N ALA A 73 4.30 5.52 -4.66
CA ALA A 73 3.99 5.07 -6.01
C ALA A 73 3.85 6.27 -6.97
N CYS A 74 3.17 7.34 -6.57
CA CYS A 74 3.12 8.59 -7.35
C CYS A 74 4.51 9.22 -7.52
N CYS A 75 5.34 9.24 -6.47
CA CYS A 75 6.72 9.73 -6.56
C CYS A 75 7.62 8.85 -7.44
N MET A 76 7.26 7.59 -7.68
CA MET A 76 7.99 6.71 -8.61
C MET A 76 7.67 7.00 -10.08
N PHE A 77 6.67 7.84 -10.38
CA PHE A 77 6.34 8.27 -11.73
C PHE A 77 6.87 9.67 -12.09
N ILE A 78 7.48 10.37 -11.13
CA ILE A 78 8.10 11.70 -11.29
C ILE A 78 9.61 11.53 -11.35
#